data_AF-A0A183FK68-F1
#
_entry.id   AF-A0A183FK68-F1
#
_cell.length_a   1.000
_cell.length_b   1.000
_cell.length_c   1.000
_cell.angle_alpha   90.00
_cell.angle_beta   90.00
_cell.angle_gamma   90.00
#
_symmetry.space_group_name_H-M   'P 1'
#
loop_
_entity.id
_entity.type
_entity.pdbx_description
1 polymer ?
#
loop_
_entity_poly.entity_id
_entity_poly.type
_entity_poly.pdbx_seq_one_letter_code
_entity_poly.pdbx_strand_id
1 'polypeptide(L)'
;METKMLRWTAGVTCVDGIRNDVIRQKFGVAPIADNMRKVASGYSGIRDVYSTPVEHDDVQQSFLLAELFKYLYLIFAEDSVLPLSAWVFNTEAHPLPIRDR
;
A
#
# COMPACT_ATOMS: atom_id res chain seq x y z
N MET A 1 16.29 2.06 9.23
CA MET A 1 14.81 2.14 9.28
C MET A 1 14.17 1.47 8.06
N GLU A 2 14.96 1.05 7.06
CA GLU A 2 14.49 0.32 5.86
C GLU A 2 14.13 -1.16 6.05
N THR A 3 14.47 -1.80 7.17
CA THR A 3 14.43 -3.27 7.26
C THR A 3 13.03 -3.85 7.51
N LYS A 4 12.04 -3.04 7.88
CA LYS A 4 10.66 -3.51 8.09
C LYS A 4 9.83 -3.53 6.80
N MET A 5 10.15 -2.69 5.83
CA MET A 5 9.48 -2.67 4.52
C MET A 5 9.98 -3.82 3.62
N LEU A 6 11.26 -4.18 3.77
CA LEU A 6 11.88 -5.36 3.12
C LEU A 6 11.31 -6.71 3.56
N ARG A 7 10.52 -6.75 4.64
CA ARG A 7 9.83 -7.98 5.07
C ARG A 7 8.62 -8.31 4.19
N TRP A 8 8.17 -7.37 3.36
CA TRP A 8 7.12 -7.59 2.35
C TRP A 8 7.66 -8.25 1.08
N THR A 9 8.96 -8.16 0.81
CA THR A 9 9.65 -8.81 -0.31
C THR A 9 10.10 -10.26 -0.04
N ALA A 10 9.92 -10.77 1.18
CA ALA A 10 10.36 -12.11 1.59
C ALA A 10 9.23 -13.17 1.59
N GLY A 11 8.27 -13.05 0.66
CA GLY A 11 7.50 -14.22 0.23
C GLY A 11 6.27 -14.63 1.04
N VAL A 12 5.54 -13.71 1.68
CA VAL A 12 4.30 -14.05 2.43
C VAL A 12 3.01 -13.89 1.60
N THR A 13 3.07 -13.45 0.33
CA THR A 13 1.88 -13.34 -0.53
C THR A 13 1.85 -14.29 -1.72
N CYS A 14 2.99 -14.89 -2.10
CA CYS A 14 3.05 -15.88 -3.19
C CYS A 14 3.04 -17.34 -2.69
N VAL A 15 3.65 -17.62 -1.52
CA VAL A 15 3.76 -19.00 -0.99
C VAL A 15 2.58 -19.38 -0.09
N ASP A 16 2.00 -18.43 0.64
CA ASP A 16 1.02 -18.74 1.69
C ASP A 16 -0.46 -18.60 1.26
N GLY A 17 -0.75 -18.06 0.07
CA GLY A 17 -2.12 -17.94 -0.43
C GLY A 17 -3.08 -17.22 0.53
N ILE A 18 -2.55 -16.28 1.35
CA ILE A 18 -3.35 -15.54 2.33
C ILE A 18 -4.36 -14.70 1.56
N ARG A 19 -5.62 -15.10 1.70
CA ARG A 19 -6.75 -14.44 1.04
C ARG A 19 -6.97 -13.04 1.63
N ASN A 20 -7.42 -12.13 0.79
CA ASN A 20 -7.72 -10.75 1.17
C ASN A 20 -8.80 -10.67 2.26
N ASP A 21 -9.67 -11.68 2.41
CA ASP A 21 -10.68 -11.77 3.46
C ASP A 21 -10.07 -11.80 4.88
N VAL A 22 -8.99 -12.53 5.09
CA VAL A 22 -8.27 -12.61 6.38
C VAL A 22 -7.64 -11.26 6.72
N ILE A 23 -7.10 -10.56 5.72
CA ILE A 23 -6.50 -9.24 5.90
C ILE A 23 -7.58 -8.21 6.25
N ARG A 24 -8.72 -8.23 5.56
CA ARG A 24 -9.87 -7.35 5.82
C ARG A 24 -10.44 -7.53 7.21
N GLN A 25 -10.61 -8.78 7.63
CA GLN A 25 -11.15 -9.10 8.95
C GLN A 25 -10.23 -8.60 10.08
N LYS A 26 -8.91 -8.59 9.84
CA LYS A 26 -7.92 -8.22 10.85
C LYS A 26 -7.64 -6.72 10.93
N PHE A 27 -7.63 -6.02 9.81
CA PHE A 27 -7.20 -4.62 9.75
C PHE A 27 -8.33 -3.60 9.62
N GLY A 28 -9.53 -3.98 9.14
CA GLY A 28 -10.65 -3.07 8.94
C GLY A 28 -10.38 -1.92 7.94
N VAL A 29 -11.43 -1.34 7.36
CA VAL A 29 -11.30 -0.22 6.38
C VAL A 29 -11.08 1.13 7.11
N ALA A 30 -11.79 1.34 8.22
CA ALA A 30 -11.84 2.61 8.93
C ALA A 30 -10.50 3.11 9.51
N PRO A 31 -9.62 2.27 10.09
CA PRO A 31 -8.42 2.76 10.77
C PRO A 31 -7.39 3.39 9.84
N ILE A 32 -7.36 2.99 8.56
CA ILE A 32 -6.31 3.44 7.66
C ILE A 32 -6.59 4.87 7.22
N ALA A 33 -7.80 5.14 6.70
CA ALA A 33 -8.19 6.45 6.18
C ALA A 33 -8.09 7.57 7.23
N ASP A 34 -8.45 7.29 8.48
CA ASP A 34 -8.39 8.24 9.60
C ASP A 34 -6.95 8.56 10.02
N ASN A 35 -6.02 7.62 9.81
CA ASN A 35 -4.59 7.83 10.05
C ASN A 35 -3.86 8.39 8.81
N MET A 36 -4.51 8.43 7.64
CA MET A 36 -3.92 9.06 6.46
C MET A 36 -3.95 10.57 6.63
N ARG A 37 -2.78 11.18 6.44
CA ARG A 37 -2.59 12.55 6.84
C ARG A 37 -3.11 13.55 5.82
N LYS A 38 -4.43 13.77 5.90
CA LYS A 38 -5.17 14.69 5.05
C LYS A 38 -4.86 16.14 5.42
N VAL A 39 -4.49 16.92 4.42
CA VAL A 39 -4.44 18.39 4.47
C VAL A 39 -5.63 18.95 3.67
N ALA A 40 -5.83 20.26 3.69
CA ALA A 40 -6.98 20.91 3.04
C ALA A 40 -7.19 20.48 1.57
N SER A 41 -6.10 20.28 0.83
CA SER A 41 -6.12 20.00 -0.61
C SER A 41 -5.50 18.65 -1.01
N GLY A 42 -5.32 17.70 -0.08
CA GLY A 42 -4.70 16.41 -0.41
C GLY A 42 -4.03 15.72 0.77
N TYR A 43 -2.84 15.17 0.54
CA TYR A 43 -2.02 14.49 1.54
C TYR A 43 -0.59 15.03 1.51
N SER A 44 0.03 15.16 2.69
CA SER A 44 1.42 15.62 2.81
C SER A 44 2.19 14.76 3.81
N GLY A 45 3.48 14.62 3.56
CA GLY A 45 4.41 13.97 4.45
C GLY A 45 4.58 14.71 5.78
N ILE A 46 5.25 14.03 6.71
CA ILE A 46 5.54 14.52 8.05
C ILE A 46 7.04 14.76 8.15
N ARG A 47 7.46 15.93 8.64
CA ARG A 47 8.88 16.19 8.90
C ARG A 47 9.40 15.46 10.14
N ASP A 48 8.64 15.52 11.23
CA ASP A 48 8.95 14.84 12.49
C ASP A 48 7.70 14.15 13.06
N VAL A 49 7.78 12.82 13.18
CA VAL A 49 6.70 11.96 13.69
C VAL A 49 6.45 12.11 15.20
N TYR A 50 7.40 12.65 15.95
CA TYR A 50 7.28 12.85 17.40
C TYR A 50 6.73 14.25 17.75
N SER A 51 6.75 15.18 16.80
CA SER A 51 6.28 16.56 17.03
C SER A 51 4.77 16.64 17.19
N THR A 52 4.30 17.45 18.14
CA THR A 52 2.88 17.80 18.32
C THR A 52 2.78 19.28 18.70
N PRO A 53 2.13 20.16 17.91
CA PRO A 53 1.44 19.90 16.65
C PRO A 53 2.42 19.52 15.55
N VAL A 54 1.92 18.83 14.52
CA VAL A 54 2.83 18.18 13.60
C VAL A 54 3.10 19.04 12.37
N GLU A 55 4.36 19.08 11.97
CA GLU A 55 4.81 19.83 10.80
C GLU A 55 4.70 19.02 9.51
N HIS A 56 4.17 19.67 8.48
CA HIS A 56 4.01 19.14 7.13
C HIS A 56 5.15 19.59 6.23
N ASP A 57 5.54 18.73 5.31
CA ASP A 57 6.56 19.03 4.29
C ASP A 57 6.00 19.75 3.05
N ASP A 58 4.67 19.86 2.94
CA ASP A 58 3.93 20.45 1.80
C ASP A 58 4.24 19.81 0.44
N VAL A 59 4.66 18.53 0.46
CA VAL A 59 4.89 17.75 -0.76
C VAL A 59 4.00 16.52 -0.75
N GLN A 60 3.17 16.41 -1.80
CA GLN A 60 2.46 15.16 -2.09
C GLN A 60 3.33 14.28 -2.98
N GLN A 61 3.89 13.23 -2.40
CA GLN A 61 4.73 12.29 -3.12
C GLN A 61 3.93 11.50 -4.16
N SER A 62 4.48 11.29 -5.35
CA SER A 62 3.82 10.56 -6.44
C SER A 62 3.54 9.09 -6.09
N PHE A 63 4.45 8.45 -5.35
CA PHE A 63 4.29 7.07 -4.88
C PHE A 63 3.06 6.88 -3.98
N LEU A 64 2.55 7.96 -3.35
CA LEU A 64 1.31 7.88 -2.57
C LEU A 64 0.15 7.38 -3.43
N LEU A 65 0.03 7.90 -4.65
CA LEU A 65 -1.01 7.51 -5.59
C LEU A 65 -0.69 6.18 -6.25
N ALA A 66 0.56 6.00 -6.68
CA ALA A 66 0.97 4.82 -7.42
C ALA A 66 1.01 3.55 -6.57
N GLU A 67 1.51 3.63 -5.34
CA GLU A 67 1.73 2.48 -4.46
C GLU A 67 0.65 2.39 -3.39
N LEU A 68 0.58 3.38 -2.49
CA LEU A 68 -0.24 3.26 -1.28
C LEU A 68 -1.72 3.12 -1.61
N PHE A 69 -2.29 4.02 -2.41
CA PHE A 69 -3.71 3.93 -2.77
C PHE A 69 -4.02 2.73 -3.67
N LYS A 70 -3.11 2.32 -4.54
CA LYS A 70 -3.28 1.12 -5.37
C LYS A 70 -3.35 -0.13 -4.51
N TYR A 71 -2.42 -0.30 -3.57
CA TYR A 71 -2.43 -1.46 -2.68
C TYR A 71 -3.62 -1.44 -1.72
N LEU A 72 -3.98 -0.27 -1.18
CA LEU A 72 -5.19 -0.15 -0.36
C LEU A 72 -6.43 -0.54 -1.15
N TYR A 73 -6.56 -0.09 -2.40
CA TYR A 73 -7.64 -0.51 -3.26
C TYR A 73 -7.62 -2.03 -3.50
N LEU A 74 -6.49 -2.61 -3.87
CA LEU A 74 -6.38 -4.05 -4.16
C LEU A 74 -6.67 -4.94 -2.95
N ILE A 75 -6.35 -4.49 -1.72
CA ILE A 75 -6.70 -5.21 -0.49
C ILE A 75 -8.22 -5.32 -0.34
N PHE A 76 -8.98 -4.31 -0.75
CA PHE A 76 -10.45 -4.27 -0.63
C PHE A 76 -11.20 -4.66 -1.92
N ALA A 77 -10.52 -4.69 -3.06
CA ALA A 77 -11.06 -5.11 -4.35
C ALA A 77 -11.16 -6.64 -4.46
N GLU A 78 -11.99 -7.15 -5.36
CA GLU A 78 -12.07 -8.60 -5.60
C GLU A 78 -10.75 -9.15 -6.17
N ASP A 79 -10.42 -10.40 -5.82
CA ASP A 79 -9.20 -11.09 -6.30
C ASP A 79 -9.17 -11.25 -7.83
N SER A 80 -10.32 -11.07 -8.50
CA SER A 80 -10.48 -11.10 -9.95
C SER A 80 -9.94 -9.85 -10.66
N VAL A 81 -9.81 -8.71 -9.96
CA VAL A 81 -9.48 -7.41 -10.58
C VAL A 81 -8.03 -7.39 -11.10
N LEU A 82 -7.10 -7.97 -10.34
CA LEU A 82 -5.68 -8.03 -10.69
C LEU A 82 -5.08 -9.32 -10.11
N PRO A 83 -5.31 -10.47 -10.77
CA PRO A 83 -4.90 -11.76 -10.25
C PRO A 83 -3.38 -11.89 -10.25
N LEU A 84 -2.81 -12.18 -9.07
CA LEU A 84 -1.36 -12.32 -8.87
C LEU A 84 -0.75 -13.51 -9.64
N SER A 85 -1.57 -14.41 -10.18
CA SER A 85 -1.15 -15.48 -11.08
C SER A 85 -0.82 -15.01 -12.49
N ALA A 86 -1.27 -13.81 -12.90
CA ALA A 86 -1.05 -13.26 -14.23
C ALA A 86 -0.20 -11.98 -14.24
N TRP A 87 -0.07 -11.32 -13.08
CA TRP A 87 0.57 -10.01 -12.94
C TRP A 87 1.62 -9.99 -11.84
N VAL A 88 2.75 -9.36 -12.13
CA VAL A 88 3.82 -9.07 -11.16
C VAL A 88 3.94 -7.56 -11.01
N PHE A 89 3.97 -7.08 -9.77
CA PHE A 89 4.20 -5.67 -9.48
C PHE A 89 5.69 -5.38 -9.37
N ASN A 90 6.15 -4.28 -9.97
CA ASN A 90 7.48 -3.76 -9.69
C ASN A 90 7.52 -2.97 -8.35
N THR A 91 8.66 -2.38 -8.04
CA THR A 91 8.85 -1.59 -6.80
C THR A 91 7.96 -0.35 -6.72
N GLU A 92 7.46 0.18 -7.85
CA GLU A 92 6.56 1.33 -7.92
C GLU A 92 5.09 0.92 -8.12
N ALA A 93 4.77 -0.35 -7.86
CA ALA A 93 3.45 -0.94 -8.01
C ALA A 93 2.87 -0.88 -9.44
N HIS A 94 3.71 -0.81 -10.47
CA HIS A 94 3.25 -0.95 -11.86
C HIS A 94 3.06 -2.44 -12.19
N PRO A 95 1.85 -2.86 -12.65
CA PRO A 95 1.60 -4.24 -12.98
C PRO A 95 2.23 -4.60 -14.33
N LEU A 96 3.02 -5.67 -14.34
CA LEU A 96 3.65 -6.24 -15.53
C LEU A 96 3.08 -7.64 -15.78
N PRO A 97 2.70 -7.98 -17.03
CA PRO A 97 2.15 -9.29 -17.32
C PRO A 97 3.25 -10.36 -17.24
N ILE A 98 2.89 -11.52 -16.69
CA ILE A 98 3.73 -12.71 -16.75
C ILE A 98 3.72 -13.20 -18.20
N ARG A 99 4.91 -13.37 -18.79
CA ARG A 99 5.05 -13.98 -20.12
C ARG A 99 5.28 -15.47 -19.94
N ASP A 100 4.29 -16.27 -20.29
CA ASP A 100 4.49 -17.69 -20.53
C ASP A 100 5.42 -17.85 -21.75
N ARG A 101 6.48 -18.64 -21.60
CA ARG A 101 7.44 -18.94 -22.67
C ARG A 101 6.88 -19.94 -23.66
#